data_AF-A0A7W0ZTA3-F1
#
_entry.id   AF-A0A7W0ZTA3-F1
#
_cell.length_a   1.000
_cell.length_b   1.000
_cell.length_c   1.000
_cell.angle_alpha   90.00
_cell.angle_beta   90.00
_cell.angle_gamma   90.00
#
_symmetry.space_group_name_H-M   'P 1'
#
loop_
_entity.id
_entity.type
_entity.pdbx_description
1 polymer ?
#
loop_
_entity_poly.entity_id
_entity_poly.type
_entity_poly.pdbx_seq_one_letter_code
_entity_poly.pdbx_strand_id
1 'polypeptide(L)'
;MNIAEAVPEDRSTEAAPAPGAVDEVVGLVLRATVPGVALGEVVKIDRRARPPLAAEVVGFRGEQAVLLPLGDLAGVAPASAVWRTGAALEIQCGDDLLGRVLDGIGEPLDGGPALTGEAWAVDRAAPPALDRPPITAPLPTGVRVLDTMLTLGRGQRVGLFAAAGVGKSTLLGQIARGSAADVIVLCLVGERGRELAELLGDELSTARTRTIVVCATSDAPALVRLRAVHVATAIAEWFRDRRGASVLLLCDSLTRVARAQREVGLSAGEPPARHGYPPSVFALLPRLIERTGATRDGVI
;
A
#
# COMPACT_ATOMS: atom_id res chain seq x y z
N MET A 1 9.92 33.93 -55.01
CA MET A 1 11.31 33.45 -55.09
C MET A 1 11.64 32.93 -53.70
N ASN A 2 11.81 31.60 -53.59
CA ASN A 2 12.00 30.84 -52.36
C ASN A 2 13.29 31.21 -51.63
N ILE A 3 13.23 31.21 -50.29
CA ILE A 3 14.27 30.62 -49.45
C ILE A 3 13.58 30.14 -48.16
N ALA A 4 13.44 28.82 -48.07
CA ALA A 4 12.99 28.10 -46.90
C ALA A 4 14.13 28.06 -45.87
N GLU A 5 13.88 28.56 -44.66
CA GLU A 5 14.75 28.30 -43.52
C GLU A 5 14.46 26.90 -42.99
N ALA A 6 15.49 26.07 -43.02
CA ALA A 6 15.47 24.69 -42.58
C ALA A 6 15.31 24.63 -41.05
N VAL A 7 14.27 23.93 -40.61
CA VAL A 7 14.16 23.41 -39.24
C VAL A 7 15.11 22.22 -39.13
N PRO A 8 16.03 22.16 -38.15
CA PRO A 8 16.79 20.94 -37.93
C PRO A 8 15.86 19.91 -37.28
N GLU A 9 15.41 18.95 -38.10
CA GLU A 9 14.96 17.64 -37.66
C GLU A 9 16.17 16.86 -37.13
N ASP A 10 16.37 16.87 -35.82
CA ASP A 10 17.01 15.75 -35.14
C ASP A 10 16.43 15.60 -33.73
N ARG A 11 15.37 14.80 -33.66
CA ARG A 11 15.04 14.05 -32.45
C ARG A 11 15.06 12.59 -32.86
N SER A 12 16.23 11.99 -32.75
CA SER A 12 16.41 10.55 -32.61
C SER A 12 15.22 9.93 -31.86
N THR A 13 14.34 9.28 -32.60
CA THR A 13 13.32 8.38 -32.08
C THR A 13 14.07 7.16 -31.55
N GLU A 14 14.56 7.27 -30.32
CA GLU A 14 15.10 6.13 -29.60
C GLU A 14 13.98 5.08 -29.53
N ALA A 15 14.16 3.98 -30.27
CA ALA A 15 13.18 2.91 -30.33
C ALA A 15 12.88 2.46 -28.89
N ALA A 16 11.59 2.41 -28.52
CA ALA A 16 11.21 1.90 -27.21
C ALA A 16 11.91 0.55 -27.00
N PRO A 17 12.62 0.36 -25.87
CA PRO A 17 13.39 -0.86 -25.65
C PRO A 17 12.48 -2.07 -25.83
N ALA A 18 13.01 -3.12 -26.46
CA ALA A 18 12.25 -4.33 -26.74
C ALA A 18 11.63 -4.85 -25.43
N PRO A 19 10.35 -5.28 -25.45
CA PRO A 19 9.70 -5.81 -24.27
C PRO A 19 10.47 -7.02 -23.75
N GLY A 20 10.52 -7.15 -22.42
CA GLY A 20 10.95 -8.38 -21.79
C GLY A 20 9.95 -9.51 -22.04
N ALA A 21 10.26 -10.69 -21.53
CA ALA A 21 9.41 -11.86 -21.69
C ALA A 21 9.35 -12.69 -20.40
N VAL A 22 8.16 -13.25 -20.12
CA VAL A 22 8.00 -14.26 -19.07
C VAL A 22 8.70 -15.54 -19.49
N ASP A 23 9.67 -15.97 -18.70
CA ASP A 23 10.44 -17.20 -18.92
C ASP A 23 9.79 -18.39 -18.22
N GLU A 24 9.31 -18.18 -16.99
CA GLU A 24 8.84 -19.25 -16.11
C GLU A 24 7.77 -18.73 -15.14
N VAL A 25 6.83 -19.61 -14.77
CA VAL A 25 5.89 -19.40 -13.66
C VAL A 25 5.95 -20.61 -12.74
N VAL A 26 6.33 -20.40 -11.48
CA VAL A 26 6.36 -21.44 -10.43
C VAL A 26 5.51 -20.99 -9.25
N GLY A 27 4.34 -21.62 -9.09
CA GLY A 27 3.37 -21.21 -8.09
C GLY A 27 2.92 -19.76 -8.34
N LEU A 28 3.25 -18.86 -7.41
CA LEU A 28 2.92 -17.42 -7.48
C LEU A 28 4.09 -16.54 -7.96
N VAL A 29 5.25 -17.14 -8.24
CA VAL A 29 6.46 -16.43 -8.65
C VAL A 29 6.60 -16.52 -10.17
N LEU A 30 6.83 -15.38 -10.81
CA LEU A 30 7.24 -15.36 -12.20
C LEU A 30 8.73 -15.05 -12.29
N ARG A 31 9.38 -15.61 -13.30
CA ARG A 31 10.70 -15.18 -13.75
C ARG A 31 10.58 -14.61 -15.14
N ALA A 32 11.20 -13.47 -15.35
CA ALA A 32 11.19 -12.79 -16.63
C ALA A 32 12.54 -12.16 -16.92
N THR A 33 12.94 -12.21 -18.19
CA THR A 33 14.07 -11.44 -18.69
C THR A 33 13.55 -10.07 -19.09
N VAL A 34 13.89 -9.04 -18.32
CA VAL A 34 13.40 -7.66 -18.52
C VAL A 34 14.58 -6.69 -18.44
N PRO A 35 15.16 -6.29 -19.59
CA PRO A 35 16.36 -5.47 -19.62
C PRO A 35 16.22 -4.14 -18.85
N GLY A 36 17.18 -3.90 -17.96
CA GLY A 36 17.32 -2.66 -17.20
C GLY A 36 16.32 -2.45 -16.06
N VAL A 37 15.47 -3.44 -15.75
CA VAL A 37 14.48 -3.33 -14.67
C VAL A 37 15.15 -3.22 -13.29
N ALA A 38 14.61 -2.37 -12.41
CA ALA A 38 15.11 -2.18 -11.05
C ALA A 38 14.31 -2.95 -9.99
N LEU A 39 14.93 -3.19 -8.84
CA LEU A 39 14.23 -3.72 -7.66
C LEU A 39 13.12 -2.75 -7.22
N GLY A 40 11.92 -3.28 -6.95
CA GLY A 40 10.74 -2.50 -6.55
C GLY A 40 10.03 -1.82 -7.72
N GLU A 41 10.57 -1.92 -8.95
CA GLU A 41 9.90 -1.40 -10.14
C GLU A 41 8.65 -2.22 -10.45
N VAL A 42 7.58 -1.55 -10.86
CA VAL A 42 6.38 -2.19 -11.36
C VAL A 42 6.57 -2.51 -12.85
N VAL A 43 6.11 -3.67 -13.25
CA VAL A 43 6.04 -4.08 -14.65
C VAL A 43 4.60 -4.43 -15.02
N LYS A 44 4.27 -4.33 -16.31
CA LYS A 44 3.02 -4.79 -16.89
C LYS A 44 3.30 -6.04 -17.71
N ILE A 45 2.53 -7.09 -17.46
CA ILE A 45 2.65 -8.39 -18.12
C ILE A 45 1.41 -8.60 -18.98
N ASP A 46 1.63 -8.93 -20.24
CA ASP A 46 0.53 -9.24 -21.16
C ASP A 46 -0.18 -10.54 -20.78
N ARG A 47 -1.51 -10.51 -20.90
CA ARG A 47 -2.36 -11.67 -20.61
C ARG A 47 -3.28 -11.97 -21.78
N ARG A 48 -3.46 -13.26 -22.06
CA ARG A 48 -4.40 -13.71 -23.10
C ARG A 48 -5.84 -13.36 -22.73
N ALA A 49 -6.52 -12.63 -23.61
CA ALA A 49 -7.92 -12.24 -23.47
C ALA A 49 -8.28 -11.52 -22.16
N ARG A 50 -7.30 -10.82 -21.54
CA ARG A 50 -7.47 -10.07 -20.30
C ARG A 50 -6.64 -8.80 -20.35
N PRO A 51 -6.97 -7.77 -19.55
CA PRO A 51 -6.11 -6.58 -19.41
C PRO A 51 -4.70 -6.97 -18.94
N PRO A 52 -3.66 -6.16 -19.16
CA PRO A 52 -2.34 -6.41 -18.61
C PRO A 52 -2.35 -6.56 -17.08
N LEU A 53 -1.50 -7.44 -16.56
CA LEU A 53 -1.31 -7.65 -15.13
C LEU A 53 -0.14 -6.80 -14.62
N ALA A 54 -0.34 -6.04 -13.54
CA ALA A 54 0.78 -5.43 -12.84
C ALA A 54 1.52 -6.48 -11.99
N ALA A 55 2.84 -6.42 -11.98
CA ALA A 55 3.68 -7.20 -11.09
C ALA A 55 4.83 -6.34 -10.58
N GLU A 56 5.39 -6.69 -9.44
CA GLU A 56 6.51 -5.97 -8.85
C GLU A 56 7.78 -6.83 -8.86
N VAL A 57 8.91 -6.20 -9.14
CA VAL A 57 10.23 -6.84 -9.10
C VAL A 57 10.68 -6.95 -7.65
N VAL A 58 10.71 -8.17 -7.11
CA VAL A 58 11.08 -8.42 -5.70
C VAL A 58 12.50 -8.95 -5.54
N GLY A 59 13.20 -9.22 -6.63
CA GLY A 59 14.58 -9.68 -6.61
C GLY A 59 15.08 -10.12 -7.98
N PHE A 60 16.27 -10.70 -7.99
CA PHE A 60 16.93 -11.20 -9.19
C PHE A 60 17.53 -12.58 -8.94
N ARG A 61 17.56 -13.42 -9.98
CA ARG A 61 18.29 -14.70 -9.99
C ARG A 61 19.08 -14.80 -11.29
N GLY A 62 20.39 -14.55 -11.19
CA GLY A 62 21.20 -14.32 -12.38
C GLY A 62 20.66 -13.11 -13.15
N GLU A 63 20.43 -13.29 -14.45
CA GLU A 63 19.91 -12.25 -15.35
C GLU A 63 18.37 -12.11 -15.31
N GLN A 64 17.67 -12.98 -14.58
CA GLN A 64 16.20 -12.96 -14.54
C GLN A 64 15.67 -12.16 -13.36
N ALA A 65 14.69 -11.31 -13.63
CA ALA A 65 13.90 -10.65 -12.59
C ALA A 65 12.93 -11.65 -11.96
N VAL A 66 12.83 -11.61 -10.63
CA VAL A 66 11.81 -12.34 -9.87
C VAL A 66 10.64 -11.40 -9.64
N LEU A 67 9.49 -11.76 -10.19
CA LEU A 67 8.29 -10.93 -10.16
C LEU A 67 7.22 -11.57 -9.27
N LEU A 68 6.52 -10.74 -8.51
CA LEU A 68 5.31 -11.15 -7.81
C LEU A 68 4.10 -10.37 -8.34
N PRO A 69 2.97 -11.04 -8.62
CA PRO A 69 1.82 -10.41 -9.24
C PRO A 69 1.07 -9.52 -8.23
N LEU A 70 0.60 -8.37 -8.73
CA LEU A 70 -0.33 -7.47 -8.05
C LEU A 70 -1.79 -7.77 -8.48
N GLY A 71 -2.11 -9.05 -8.71
CA GLY A 71 -3.42 -9.49 -9.18
C GLY A 71 -3.44 -10.97 -9.59
N ASP A 72 -4.51 -11.39 -10.27
CA ASP A 72 -4.68 -12.77 -10.76
C ASP A 72 -3.74 -13.10 -11.94
N LEU A 73 -3.02 -14.22 -11.83
CA LEU A 73 -2.09 -14.73 -12.85
C LEU A 73 -2.77 -15.36 -14.07
N ALA A 74 -4.07 -15.65 -14.01
CA ALA A 74 -4.74 -16.33 -15.10
C ALA A 74 -4.58 -15.56 -16.44
N GLY A 75 -4.18 -16.28 -17.48
CA GLY A 75 -3.90 -15.72 -18.81
C GLY A 75 -2.45 -15.34 -19.06
N VAL A 76 -1.58 -15.33 -18.04
CA VAL A 76 -0.12 -15.26 -18.23
C VAL A 76 0.38 -16.57 -18.83
N ALA A 77 1.27 -16.49 -19.82
CA ALA A 77 1.88 -17.64 -20.47
C ALA A 77 3.39 -17.43 -20.66
N PRO A 78 4.17 -18.49 -20.93
CA PRO A 78 5.54 -18.33 -21.41
C PRO A 78 5.57 -17.40 -22.63
N ALA A 79 6.61 -16.56 -22.70
CA ALA A 79 6.78 -15.50 -23.69
C ALA A 79 5.71 -14.39 -23.67
N SER A 80 4.84 -14.32 -22.65
CA SER A 80 4.05 -13.11 -22.40
C SER A 80 4.98 -11.90 -22.32
N ALA A 81 4.68 -10.86 -23.09
CA ALA A 81 5.48 -9.64 -23.11
C ALA A 81 5.43 -8.92 -21.76
N VAL A 82 6.56 -8.34 -21.35
CA VAL A 82 6.72 -7.64 -20.08
C VAL A 82 7.28 -6.24 -20.34
N TRP A 83 6.53 -5.22 -19.92
CA TRP A 83 6.94 -3.82 -20.04
C TRP A 83 7.23 -3.22 -18.68
N ARG A 84 8.31 -2.45 -18.65
CA ARG A 84 8.71 -1.63 -17.52
C ARG A 84 7.82 -0.40 -17.42
N THR A 85 7.36 -0.06 -16.23
CA THR A 85 6.75 1.26 -16.00
C THR A 85 7.81 2.33 -15.74
N GLY A 86 9.04 1.94 -15.39
CA GLY A 86 10.10 2.87 -14.97
C GLY A 86 9.90 3.44 -13.56
N ALA A 87 8.85 3.02 -12.84
CA ALA A 87 8.50 3.55 -11.53
C ALA A 87 8.12 2.44 -10.55
N ALA A 88 8.27 2.72 -9.25
CA ALA A 88 7.70 1.90 -8.20
C ALA A 88 6.16 2.05 -8.17
N LEU A 89 5.49 1.34 -7.26
CA LEU A 89 4.06 1.50 -7.08
C LEU A 89 3.72 2.91 -6.59
N GLU A 90 2.84 3.58 -7.35
CA GLU A 90 2.28 4.90 -7.03
C GLU A 90 0.75 4.81 -7.00
N ILE A 91 0.14 5.69 -6.20
CA ILE A 91 -1.31 5.83 -6.08
C ILE A 91 -1.71 7.27 -6.34
N GLN A 92 -2.96 7.49 -6.74
CA GLN A 92 -3.51 8.85 -6.87
C GLN A 92 -4.00 9.32 -5.50
N CYS A 93 -3.41 10.39 -4.98
CA CYS A 93 -3.80 10.97 -3.69
C CYS A 93 -4.41 12.37 -3.85
N GLY A 94 -5.62 12.52 -3.32
CA GLY A 94 -6.41 13.74 -3.38
C GLY A 94 -7.52 13.71 -2.32
N ASP A 95 -8.24 14.82 -2.17
CA ASP A 95 -9.41 14.86 -1.28
C ASP A 95 -10.54 13.93 -1.74
N ASP A 96 -10.55 13.58 -3.02
CA ASP A 96 -11.47 12.61 -3.63
C ASP A 96 -11.29 11.18 -3.11
N LEU A 97 -10.27 10.93 -2.27
CA LEU A 97 -10.12 9.72 -1.45
C LEU A 97 -11.09 9.66 -0.26
N LEU A 98 -11.51 10.81 0.29
CA LEU A 98 -12.35 10.85 1.48
C LEU A 98 -13.68 10.13 1.23
N GLY A 99 -14.00 9.16 2.09
CA GLY A 99 -15.19 8.35 1.91
C GLY A 99 -15.07 7.25 0.85
N ARG A 100 -13.87 7.00 0.30
CA ARG A 100 -13.66 5.91 -0.67
C ARG A 100 -13.25 4.59 0.00
N VAL A 101 -13.48 3.51 -0.74
CA VAL A 101 -12.89 2.19 -0.46
C VAL A 101 -11.96 1.82 -1.60
N LEU A 102 -10.72 1.53 -1.27
CA LEU A 102 -9.67 1.13 -2.21
C LEU A 102 -9.27 -0.32 -1.96
N ASP A 103 -8.74 -0.95 -3.01
CA ASP A 103 -8.06 -2.23 -2.90
C ASP A 103 -6.63 -2.09 -2.34
N GLY A 104 -5.91 -3.21 -2.23
CA GLY A 104 -4.55 -3.25 -1.67
C GLY A 104 -3.47 -2.56 -2.52
N ILE A 105 -3.78 -2.11 -3.74
CA ILE A 105 -2.85 -1.38 -4.61
C ILE A 105 -3.31 0.06 -4.87
N GLY A 106 -4.40 0.51 -4.25
CA GLY A 106 -4.89 1.89 -4.29
C GLY A 106 -5.95 2.16 -5.36
N GLU A 107 -6.46 1.13 -6.03
CA GLU A 107 -7.53 1.27 -7.02
C GLU A 107 -8.90 1.29 -6.33
N PRO A 108 -9.87 2.09 -6.80
CA PRO A 108 -11.22 2.09 -6.23
C PRO A 108 -11.93 0.73 -6.28
N LEU A 109 -12.39 0.26 -5.12
CA LEU A 109 -13.18 -0.97 -4.95
C LEU A 109 -14.70 -0.69 -4.81
N ASP A 110 -15.07 0.57 -4.55
CA ASP A 110 -16.45 0.99 -4.27
C ASP A 110 -17.31 1.26 -5.52
N GLY A 111 -16.75 1.07 -6.72
CA GLY A 111 -17.43 1.38 -7.99
C GLY A 111 -17.64 2.87 -8.25
N GLY A 112 -17.04 3.75 -7.43
CA GLY A 112 -17.03 5.19 -7.65
C GLY A 112 -16.11 5.62 -8.81
N PRO A 113 -16.04 6.93 -9.11
CA PRO A 113 -15.21 7.44 -10.19
C PRO A 113 -13.72 7.19 -9.93
N ALA A 114 -12.94 7.22 -11.03
CA ALA A 114 -11.49 7.20 -10.96
C ALA A 114 -10.97 8.38 -10.12
N LEU A 115 -9.88 8.13 -9.39
CA LEU A 115 -9.20 9.15 -8.60
C LEU A 115 -8.39 10.08 -9.53
N THR A 116 -8.34 11.36 -9.16
CA THR A 116 -7.78 12.44 -9.98
C THR A 116 -6.72 13.27 -9.24
N GLY A 117 -6.28 12.77 -8.09
CA GLY A 117 -5.26 13.38 -7.26
C GLY A 117 -3.87 13.42 -7.90
N GLU A 118 -2.86 13.75 -7.10
CA GLU A 118 -1.47 13.67 -7.55
C GLU A 118 -0.93 12.24 -7.43
N ALA A 119 -0.03 11.85 -8.33
CA ALA A 119 0.72 10.61 -8.19
C ALA A 119 1.60 10.68 -6.94
N TRP A 120 1.47 9.67 -6.07
CA TRP A 120 2.14 9.61 -4.79
C TRP A 120 2.77 8.23 -4.57
N ALA A 121 4.08 8.23 -4.27
CA ALA A 121 4.83 6.99 -4.06
C ALA A 121 4.34 6.24 -2.82
N VAL A 122 4.13 4.93 -2.97
CA VAL A 122 3.67 4.05 -1.88
C VAL A 122 4.80 3.73 -0.90
N ASP A 123 5.99 3.46 -1.42
CA ASP A 123 7.19 3.18 -0.63
C ASP A 123 7.99 4.47 -0.42
N ARG A 124 7.89 5.04 0.79
CA ARG A 124 8.56 6.28 1.18
C ARG A 124 9.44 6.07 2.40
N ALA A 125 10.45 6.93 2.54
CA ALA A 125 11.29 6.95 3.74
C ALA A 125 10.51 7.53 4.93
N ALA A 126 10.83 7.04 6.13
CA ALA A 126 10.32 7.61 7.35
C ALA A 126 10.81 9.06 7.54
N PRO A 127 10.01 9.95 8.17
CA PRO A 127 10.48 11.28 8.56
C PRO A 127 11.76 11.19 9.42
N PRO A 128 12.76 12.06 9.21
CA PRO A 128 14.00 12.05 9.99
C PRO A 128 13.73 12.14 11.48
N ALA A 129 14.46 11.38 12.29
CA ALA A 129 14.21 11.28 13.73
C ALA A 129 14.32 12.63 14.46
N LEU A 130 15.24 13.50 14.02
CA LEU A 130 15.46 14.82 14.61
C LEU A 130 14.37 15.84 14.27
N ASP A 131 13.57 15.57 13.24
CA ASP A 131 12.46 16.46 12.83
C ASP A 131 11.14 16.13 13.52
N ARG A 132 11.14 15.15 14.44
CA ARG A 132 9.94 14.69 15.12
C ARG A 132 9.70 15.50 16.39
N PRO A 133 8.62 16.28 16.46
CA PRO A 133 8.28 16.99 17.68
C PRO A 133 7.83 15.99 18.77
N PRO A 134 7.98 16.35 20.06
CA PRO A 134 7.45 15.57 21.15
C PRO A 134 5.91 15.55 21.11
N ILE A 135 5.34 14.49 21.68
CA ILE A 135 3.89 14.35 21.82
C ILE A 135 3.43 15.19 23.03
N THR A 136 2.70 16.27 22.77
CA THR A 136 2.27 17.23 23.82
C THR A 136 0.75 17.39 23.92
N ALA A 137 0.00 16.90 22.94
CA ALA A 137 -1.45 17.04 22.87
C ALA A 137 -2.14 15.67 22.91
N PRO A 138 -3.22 15.51 23.71
CA PRO A 138 -4.00 14.28 23.68
C PRO A 138 -4.76 14.14 22.35
N LEU A 139 -5.03 12.90 21.96
CA LEU A 139 -5.95 12.52 20.89
C LEU A 139 -7.20 11.92 21.54
N PRO A 140 -8.31 12.69 21.67
CA PRO A 140 -9.58 12.14 22.11
C PRO A 140 -10.01 11.00 21.18
N THR A 141 -10.30 9.84 21.76
CA THR A 141 -10.74 8.64 21.04
C THR A 141 -12.26 8.45 21.10
N GLY A 142 -12.93 9.08 22.08
CA GLY A 142 -14.34 8.86 22.38
C GLY A 142 -14.59 7.57 23.18
N VAL A 143 -13.54 6.82 23.52
CA VAL A 143 -13.60 5.63 24.35
C VAL A 143 -13.13 5.98 25.75
N ARG A 144 -14.09 6.06 26.68
CA ARG A 144 -13.88 6.58 28.05
C ARG A 144 -12.65 6.02 28.77
N VAL A 145 -12.43 4.70 28.69
CA VAL A 145 -11.28 4.06 29.35
C VAL A 145 -9.95 4.43 28.70
N LEU A 146 -9.92 4.60 27.37
CA LEU A 146 -8.74 5.09 26.67
C LEU A 146 -8.50 6.56 27.04
N ASP A 147 -9.53 7.40 26.98
CA ASP A 147 -9.36 8.84 27.21
C ASP A 147 -8.96 9.17 28.66
N THR A 148 -9.38 8.39 29.66
CA THR A 148 -9.14 8.69 31.09
C THR A 148 -8.02 7.87 31.74
N MET A 149 -7.80 6.61 31.33
CA MET A 149 -6.82 5.73 31.98
C MET A 149 -5.60 5.43 31.10
N LEU A 150 -5.77 5.44 29.79
CA LEU A 150 -4.72 5.09 28.81
C LEU A 150 -4.66 6.16 27.72
N THR A 151 -4.59 7.43 28.13
CA THR A 151 -4.75 8.58 27.24
C THR A 151 -3.77 8.51 26.07
N LEU A 152 -4.32 8.58 24.85
CA LEU A 152 -3.52 8.60 23.63
C LEU A 152 -3.09 10.03 23.30
N GLY A 153 -1.91 10.18 22.72
CA GLY A 153 -1.40 11.46 22.21
C GLY A 153 -1.42 11.52 20.69
N ARG A 154 -1.51 12.74 20.13
CA ARG A 154 -1.41 12.97 18.69
C ARG A 154 0.01 12.61 18.22
N GLY A 155 0.11 11.68 17.26
CA GLY A 155 1.39 11.15 16.77
C GLY A 155 1.94 9.97 17.56
N GLN A 156 1.16 9.46 18.53
CA GLN A 156 1.51 8.27 19.27
C GLN A 156 1.21 7.02 18.45
N ARG A 157 2.15 6.08 18.47
CA ARG A 157 2.01 4.76 17.84
C ARG A 157 1.68 3.75 18.91
N VAL A 158 0.54 3.08 18.78
CA VAL A 158 0.02 2.17 19.81
C VAL A 158 -0.36 0.83 19.19
N GLY A 159 0.06 -0.25 19.84
CA GLY A 159 -0.37 -1.59 19.50
C GLY A 159 -1.68 -1.96 20.20
N LEU A 160 -2.66 -2.46 19.43
CA LEU A 160 -3.86 -3.08 19.97
C LEU A 160 -3.71 -4.61 19.89
N PHE A 161 -3.47 -5.25 21.04
CA PHE A 161 -3.33 -6.70 21.12
C PHE A 161 -4.65 -7.33 21.54
N ALA A 162 -5.23 -8.13 20.65
CA ALA A 162 -6.53 -8.74 20.85
C ALA A 162 -6.58 -10.15 20.24
N ALA A 163 -7.29 -11.06 20.91
CA ALA A 163 -7.66 -12.35 20.34
C ALA A 163 -8.88 -12.19 19.40
N ALA A 164 -9.16 -13.23 18.61
CA ALA A 164 -10.37 -13.23 17.80
C ALA A 164 -11.63 -13.20 18.69
N GLY A 165 -12.66 -12.45 18.28
CA GLY A 165 -13.97 -12.43 18.96
C GLY A 165 -14.07 -11.60 20.24
N VAL A 166 -13.00 -10.92 20.68
CA VAL A 166 -13.02 -10.10 21.91
C VAL A 166 -13.52 -8.66 21.72
N GLY A 167 -14.09 -8.33 20.55
CA GLY A 167 -14.59 -6.99 20.24
C GLY A 167 -13.57 -6.01 19.65
N LYS A 168 -12.48 -6.50 19.04
CA LYS A 168 -11.45 -5.67 18.39
C LYS A 168 -12.05 -4.75 17.31
N SER A 169 -12.84 -5.29 16.38
CA SER A 169 -13.43 -4.51 15.27
C SER A 169 -14.38 -3.44 15.81
N THR A 170 -15.24 -3.82 16.76
CA THR A 170 -16.15 -2.88 17.44
C THR A 170 -15.40 -1.75 18.13
N LEU A 171 -14.28 -2.03 18.80
CA LEU A 171 -13.44 -1.00 19.40
C LEU A 171 -12.81 -0.10 18.34
N LEU A 172 -12.29 -0.64 17.23
CA LEU A 172 -11.75 0.15 16.13
C LEU A 172 -12.82 1.06 15.53
N GLY A 173 -14.05 0.57 15.33
CA GLY A 173 -15.19 1.36 14.89
C GLY A 173 -15.56 2.46 15.89
N GLN A 174 -15.57 2.17 17.19
CA GLN A 174 -15.80 3.17 18.24
C GLN A 174 -14.75 4.29 18.20
N ILE A 175 -13.47 3.92 18.10
CA ILE A 175 -12.37 4.89 17.99
C ILE A 175 -12.51 5.70 16.70
N ALA A 176 -12.80 5.06 15.56
CA ALA A 176 -13.01 5.77 14.29
C ALA A 176 -14.15 6.79 14.39
N ARG A 177 -15.30 6.43 14.99
CA ARG A 177 -16.42 7.36 15.15
C ARG A 177 -16.13 8.48 16.15
N GLY A 178 -15.51 8.15 17.28
CA GLY A 178 -15.27 9.08 18.39
C GLY A 178 -14.00 9.92 18.29
N SER A 179 -13.06 9.54 17.42
CA SER A 179 -11.77 10.22 17.29
C SER A 179 -11.90 11.63 16.72
N ALA A 180 -11.21 12.57 17.36
CA ALA A 180 -11.11 13.96 16.93
C ALA A 180 -10.12 14.21 15.76
N ALA A 181 -9.57 13.17 15.14
CA ALA A 181 -8.72 13.30 13.95
C ALA A 181 -9.48 13.90 12.76
N ASP A 182 -8.81 14.66 11.90
CA ASP A 182 -9.41 15.26 10.71
C ASP A 182 -9.75 14.20 9.66
N VAL A 183 -8.84 13.22 9.49
CA VAL A 183 -8.95 12.12 8.52
C VAL A 183 -8.72 10.78 9.21
N ILE A 184 -9.45 9.76 8.79
CA ILE A 184 -9.23 8.39 9.24
C ILE A 184 -8.82 7.56 8.04
N VAL A 185 -7.73 6.81 8.18
CA VAL A 185 -7.33 5.80 7.21
C VAL A 185 -7.42 4.44 7.88
N LEU A 186 -8.26 3.56 7.35
CA LEU A 186 -8.48 2.22 7.88
C LEU A 186 -7.94 1.19 6.91
N CYS A 187 -6.86 0.53 7.31
CA CYS A 187 -6.22 -0.53 6.56
C CYS A 187 -6.71 -1.90 7.06
N LEU A 188 -7.33 -2.67 6.18
CA LEU A 188 -7.81 -4.02 6.45
C LEU A 188 -7.04 -5.00 5.59
N VAL A 189 -6.25 -5.86 6.22
CA VAL A 189 -5.39 -6.82 5.56
C VAL A 189 -5.85 -8.20 5.93
N GLY A 190 -6.21 -9.02 4.95
CA GLY A 190 -6.61 -10.41 5.10
C GLY A 190 -7.93 -10.64 5.83
N GLU A 191 -8.79 -9.64 5.99
CA GLU A 191 -10.14 -9.85 6.55
C GLU A 191 -11.07 -10.52 5.52
N ARG A 192 -12.19 -11.07 5.98
CA ARG A 192 -13.19 -11.69 5.09
C ARG A 192 -14.11 -10.61 4.50
N GLY A 193 -14.56 -10.78 3.26
CA GLY A 193 -15.41 -9.78 2.59
C GLY A 193 -16.69 -9.40 3.37
N ARG A 194 -17.29 -10.34 4.10
CA ARG A 194 -18.46 -10.06 4.97
C ARG A 194 -18.14 -9.12 6.14
N GLU A 195 -16.94 -9.25 6.71
CA GLU A 195 -16.48 -8.42 7.84
C GLU A 195 -16.23 -6.99 7.38
N LEU A 196 -15.75 -6.80 6.14
CA LEU A 196 -15.66 -5.48 5.50
C LEU A 196 -17.04 -4.83 5.34
N ALA A 197 -18.05 -5.58 4.88
CA ALA A 197 -19.40 -5.02 4.68
C ALA A 197 -20.04 -4.56 5.99
N GLU A 198 -19.91 -5.35 7.06
CA GLU A 198 -20.39 -5.02 8.41
C GLU A 198 -19.73 -3.75 8.96
N LEU A 199 -18.40 -3.64 8.79
CA LEU A 199 -17.63 -2.48 9.20
C LEU A 199 -18.01 -1.20 8.43
N LEU A 200 -18.19 -1.29 7.11
CA LEU A 200 -18.57 -0.14 6.27
C LEU A 200 -19.99 0.36 6.55
N GLY A 201 -20.88 -0.52 6.97
CA GLY A 201 -22.25 -0.18 7.37
C GLY A 201 -22.30 0.42 8.77
N ASP A 202 -22.41 -0.46 9.77
CA ASP A 202 -22.79 -0.05 11.13
C ASP A 202 -21.62 0.61 11.87
N GLU A 203 -20.40 0.12 11.69
CA GLU A 203 -19.25 0.57 12.49
C GLU A 203 -18.68 1.92 12.02
N LEU A 204 -18.83 2.32 10.76
CA LEU A 204 -18.25 3.57 10.24
C LEU A 204 -19.28 4.64 9.87
N SER A 205 -20.59 4.34 9.92
CA SER A 205 -21.67 5.20 9.42
C SER A 205 -21.49 6.71 9.68
N THR A 206 -21.20 7.13 10.91
CA THR A 206 -21.06 8.56 11.27
C THR A 206 -19.70 9.18 10.93
N ALA A 207 -18.67 8.37 10.65
CA ALA A 207 -17.33 8.82 10.28
C ALA A 207 -16.99 8.54 8.81
N ARG A 208 -17.92 7.93 8.06
CA ARG A 208 -17.68 7.39 6.72
C ARG A 208 -17.13 8.44 5.76
N THR A 209 -17.66 9.66 5.78
CA THR A 209 -17.28 10.75 4.87
C THR A 209 -15.83 11.22 5.05
N ARG A 210 -15.23 11.05 6.23
CA ARG A 210 -13.82 11.36 6.51
C ARG A 210 -12.93 10.12 6.63
N THR A 211 -13.49 8.94 6.32
CA THR A 211 -12.78 7.66 6.45
C THR A 211 -12.45 7.10 5.07
N ILE A 212 -11.18 6.79 4.87
CA ILE A 212 -10.63 6.13 3.69
C ILE A 212 -10.34 4.68 4.09
N VAL A 213 -10.92 3.73 3.38
CA VAL A 213 -10.70 2.31 3.67
C VAL A 213 -9.81 1.71 2.59
N VAL A 214 -8.70 1.10 2.99
CA VAL A 214 -7.82 0.32 2.11
C VAL A 214 -7.96 -1.13 2.51
N CYS A 215 -8.45 -1.99 1.62
CA CYS A 215 -8.74 -3.38 1.93
C CYS A 215 -8.05 -4.33 0.96
N ALA A 216 -7.37 -5.32 1.51
CA ALA A 216 -6.94 -6.50 0.77
C ALA A 216 -7.50 -7.74 1.48
N THR A 217 -8.42 -8.45 0.85
CA THR A 217 -9.08 -9.61 1.44
C THR A 217 -8.14 -10.81 1.58
N SER A 218 -8.55 -11.83 2.34
CA SER A 218 -7.76 -13.07 2.54
C SER A 218 -7.35 -13.77 1.25
N ASP A 219 -8.17 -13.69 0.20
CA ASP A 219 -7.99 -14.32 -1.10
C ASP A 219 -7.13 -13.49 -2.08
N ALA A 220 -6.85 -12.23 -1.75
CA ALA A 220 -5.95 -11.40 -2.54
C ALA A 220 -4.51 -11.95 -2.49
N PRO A 221 -3.70 -11.75 -3.55
CA PRO A 221 -2.29 -12.17 -3.56
C PRO A 221 -1.50 -11.62 -2.36
N ALA A 222 -0.50 -12.37 -1.89
CA ALA A 222 0.30 -11.98 -0.73
C ALA A 222 0.93 -10.58 -0.87
N LEU A 223 1.43 -10.26 -2.07
CA LEU A 223 1.99 -8.95 -2.35
C LEU A 223 0.93 -7.84 -2.26
N VAL A 224 -0.29 -8.06 -2.75
CA VAL A 224 -1.39 -7.08 -2.63
C VAL A 224 -1.74 -6.84 -1.16
N ARG A 225 -1.82 -7.92 -0.35
CA ARG A 225 -2.04 -7.80 1.10
C ARG A 225 -0.93 -7.04 1.81
N LEU A 226 0.32 -7.22 1.37
CA LEU A 226 1.48 -6.49 1.87
C LEU A 226 1.44 -5.01 1.45
N ARG A 227 1.07 -4.71 0.21
CA ARG A 227 1.02 -3.34 -0.31
C ARG A 227 -0.13 -2.53 0.30
N ALA A 228 -1.23 -3.16 0.69
CA ALA A 228 -2.35 -2.49 1.34
C ALA A 228 -1.95 -1.59 2.53
N VAL A 229 -1.03 -2.05 3.39
CA VAL A 229 -0.58 -1.23 4.52
C VAL A 229 0.36 -0.10 4.10
N HIS A 230 1.13 -0.30 3.03
CA HIS A 230 1.97 0.75 2.47
C HIS A 230 1.13 1.82 1.79
N VAL A 231 0.11 1.43 1.02
CA VAL A 231 -0.89 2.33 0.41
C VAL A 231 -1.60 3.13 1.49
N ALA A 232 -2.12 2.48 2.52
CA ALA A 232 -2.78 3.17 3.64
C ALA A 232 -1.84 4.15 4.36
N THR A 233 -0.59 3.76 4.58
CA THR A 233 0.42 4.64 5.19
C THR A 233 0.73 5.83 4.27
N ALA A 234 0.89 5.61 2.97
CA ALA A 234 1.16 6.66 1.99
C ALA A 234 0.00 7.66 1.89
N ILE A 235 -1.25 7.20 1.94
CA ILE A 235 -2.44 8.07 2.02
C ILE A 235 -2.41 8.90 3.30
N ALA A 236 -2.12 8.28 4.45
CA ALA A 236 -2.04 9.02 5.72
C ALA A 236 -0.92 10.08 5.68
N GLU A 237 0.23 9.74 5.11
CA GLU A 237 1.31 10.71 4.88
C GLU A 237 0.92 11.81 3.92
N TRP A 238 0.15 11.53 2.87
CA TRP A 238 -0.30 12.56 1.94
C TRP A 238 -1.17 13.60 2.64
N PHE A 239 -2.16 13.17 3.44
CA PHE A 239 -3.00 14.09 4.21
C PHE A 239 -2.19 14.84 5.27
N ARG A 240 -1.23 14.19 5.91
CA ARG A 240 -0.29 14.86 6.83
C ARG A 240 0.52 15.94 6.13
N ASP A 241 1.18 15.59 5.01
CA ASP A 241 2.19 16.42 4.35
C ASP A 241 1.54 17.54 3.51
N ARG A 242 0.40 17.27 2.85
CA ARG A 242 -0.26 18.23 1.93
C ARG A 242 -1.36 19.05 2.58
N ARG A 243 -2.08 18.48 3.55
CA ARG A 243 -3.20 19.15 4.23
C ARG A 243 -2.86 19.62 5.64
N GLY A 244 -1.71 19.23 6.16
CA GLY A 244 -1.37 19.44 7.57
C GLY A 244 -2.34 18.77 8.54
N ALA A 245 -2.98 17.69 8.09
CA ALA A 245 -4.06 17.05 8.81
C ALA A 245 -3.56 16.25 10.02
N SER A 246 -4.44 16.11 11.00
CA SER A 246 -4.40 15.04 11.99
C SER A 246 -5.02 13.78 11.40
N VAL A 247 -4.22 12.75 11.18
CA VAL A 247 -4.69 11.50 10.59
C VAL A 247 -4.68 10.39 11.62
N LEU A 248 -5.79 9.67 11.78
CA LEU A 248 -5.81 8.43 12.53
C LEU A 248 -5.64 7.25 11.56
N LEU A 249 -4.47 6.60 11.59
CA LEU A 249 -4.22 5.36 10.84
C LEU A 249 -4.52 4.14 11.71
N LEU A 250 -5.56 3.40 11.35
CA LEU A 250 -5.94 2.13 11.97
C LEU A 250 -5.53 0.98 11.05
N CYS A 251 -4.73 0.03 11.55
CA CYS A 251 -4.30 -1.13 10.79
C CYS A 251 -4.76 -2.44 11.43
N ASP A 252 -5.60 -3.17 10.72
CA ASP A 252 -6.07 -4.50 11.08
C ASP A 252 -5.65 -5.54 10.02
N SER A 253 -4.54 -6.26 10.18
CA SER A 253 -3.60 -6.17 11.29
C SER A 253 -2.17 -6.37 10.85
N LEU A 254 -1.24 -5.82 11.64
CA LEU A 254 0.21 -6.06 11.48
C LEU A 254 0.57 -7.55 11.53
N THR A 255 -0.19 -8.39 12.24
CA THR A 255 -0.02 -9.85 12.22
C THR A 255 -0.23 -10.43 10.83
N ARG A 256 -1.24 -9.95 10.09
CA ARG A 256 -1.51 -10.42 8.72
C ARG A 256 -0.55 -9.81 7.72
N VAL A 257 -0.08 -8.58 7.93
CA VAL A 257 1.04 -7.99 7.18
C VAL A 257 2.31 -8.86 7.32
N ALA A 258 2.68 -9.24 8.54
CA ALA A 258 3.85 -10.08 8.78
C ALA A 258 3.73 -11.45 8.10
N ARG A 259 2.52 -12.05 8.10
CA ARG A 259 2.25 -13.31 7.37
C ARG A 259 2.37 -13.13 5.85
N ALA A 260 1.87 -12.02 5.31
CA ALA A 260 2.01 -11.70 3.90
C ALA A 260 3.49 -11.51 3.51
N GLN A 261 4.25 -10.75 4.29
CA GLN A 261 5.70 -10.59 4.08
C GLN A 261 6.45 -11.93 4.17
N ARG A 262 6.04 -12.83 5.09
CA ARG A 262 6.60 -14.18 5.18
C ARG A 262 6.36 -14.98 3.89
N GLU A 263 5.15 -14.95 3.36
CA GLU A 263 4.82 -15.64 2.10
C GLU A 263 5.65 -15.07 0.94
N VAL A 264 5.72 -13.74 0.82
CA VAL A 264 6.55 -13.03 -0.17
C VAL A 264 8.03 -13.41 -0.06
N GLY A 265 8.62 -13.35 1.14
CA GLY A 265 10.04 -13.66 1.36
C GLY A 265 10.38 -15.11 1.06
N LEU A 266 9.53 -16.06 1.48
CA LEU A 266 9.72 -17.48 1.17
C LEU A 266 9.61 -17.75 -0.34
N SER A 267 8.68 -17.09 -1.03
CA SER A 267 8.55 -17.16 -2.49
C SER A 267 9.77 -16.57 -3.21
N ALA A 268 10.37 -15.49 -2.68
CA ALA A 268 11.62 -14.95 -3.20
C ALA A 268 12.84 -15.87 -2.93
N GLY A 269 12.72 -16.79 -1.98
CA GLY A 269 13.76 -17.75 -1.59
C GLY A 269 14.55 -17.36 -0.34
N GLU A 270 14.05 -16.42 0.46
CA GLU A 270 14.63 -16.15 1.77
C GLU A 270 14.50 -17.38 2.69
N PRO A 271 15.54 -17.73 3.45
CA PRO A 271 15.45 -18.81 4.42
C PRO A 271 14.53 -18.40 5.59
N PRO A 272 13.73 -19.33 6.14
CA PRO A 272 13.00 -19.07 7.37
C PRO A 272 13.98 -18.92 8.54
N ALA A 273 13.82 -17.85 9.32
CA ALA A 273 14.60 -17.61 10.52
C ALA A 273 13.75 -17.90 11.78
N ARG A 274 13.60 -16.92 12.66
CA ARG A 274 12.90 -17.08 13.95
C ARG A 274 11.41 -17.35 13.75
N HIS A 275 10.89 -18.37 14.42
CA HIS A 275 9.48 -18.78 14.39
C HIS A 275 8.93 -18.99 12.96
N GLY A 276 9.80 -19.34 12.01
CA GLY A 276 9.43 -19.54 10.61
C GLY A 276 9.24 -18.26 9.79
N TYR A 277 9.53 -17.07 10.34
CA TYR A 277 9.51 -15.81 9.61
C TYR A 277 10.89 -15.50 8.99
N PRO A 278 10.96 -15.09 7.72
CA PRO A 278 12.16 -14.57 7.09
C PRO A 278 12.69 -13.30 7.79
N PRO A 279 13.99 -12.98 7.67
CA PRO A 279 14.56 -11.75 8.22
C PRO A 279 13.87 -10.47 7.72
N SER A 280 13.38 -10.46 6.47
CA SER A 280 12.70 -9.30 5.89
C SER A 280 11.47 -8.85 6.67
N VAL A 281 10.78 -9.76 7.37
CA VAL A 281 9.62 -9.42 8.21
C VAL A 281 10.02 -8.49 9.36
N PHE A 282 11.15 -8.79 10.00
CA PHE A 282 11.64 -8.02 11.15
C PHE A 282 12.28 -6.69 10.73
N ALA A 283 12.76 -6.59 9.49
CA ALA A 283 13.22 -5.33 8.91
C ALA A 283 12.05 -4.44 8.44
N LEU A 284 10.99 -5.06 7.91
CA LEU A 284 9.83 -4.36 7.37
C LEU A 284 9.02 -3.64 8.43
N LEU A 285 8.62 -4.35 9.50
CA LEU A 285 7.65 -3.81 10.47
C LEU A 285 8.15 -2.51 11.14
N PRO A 286 9.40 -2.41 11.61
CA PRO A 286 9.92 -1.15 12.15
C PRO A 286 9.92 -0.05 11.09
N ARG A 287 10.40 -0.32 9.86
CA ARG A 287 10.43 0.68 8.79
C ARG A 287 9.03 1.23 8.48
N LEU A 288 8.02 0.38 8.47
CA LEU A 288 6.64 0.76 8.24
C LEU A 288 6.08 1.60 9.40
N ILE A 289 6.27 1.16 10.64
CA ILE A 289 5.77 1.86 11.84
C ILE A 289 6.50 3.21 12.03
N GLU A 290 7.76 3.31 11.63
CA GLU A 290 8.55 4.52 11.75
C GLU A 290 8.16 5.62 10.77
N ARG A 291 7.33 5.32 9.75
CA ARG A 291 6.77 6.31 8.81
C ARG A 291 5.69 7.22 9.43
N THR A 292 5.03 6.73 10.48
CA THR A 292 3.97 7.45 11.19
C THR A 292 4.52 8.26 12.37
N GLY A 293 3.70 9.16 12.91
CA GLY A 293 4.07 10.09 13.95
C GLY A 293 3.87 11.55 13.54
N ALA A 294 4.23 12.44 14.47
CA ALA A 294 4.17 13.87 14.26
C ALA A 294 5.34 14.38 13.40
N THR A 295 5.05 15.40 12.62
CA THR A 295 6.00 16.17 11.82
C THR A 295 5.72 17.66 12.03
N ARG A 296 6.44 18.54 11.33
CA ARG A 296 6.17 19.98 11.36
C ARG A 296 4.88 20.35 10.61
N ASP A 297 4.53 19.57 9.59
CA ASP A 297 3.42 19.88 8.69
C ASP A 297 2.10 19.32 9.21
N GLY A 298 2.11 18.15 9.85
CA GLY A 298 0.92 17.52 10.42
C GLY A 298 1.27 16.31 11.31
N VAL A 299 0.27 15.47 11.61
CA VAL A 299 0.46 14.31 12.48
C VAL A 299 -0.32 13.06 12.04
N ILE A 300 0.33 11.90 12.13
CA ILE A 300 -0.32 10.57 12.05
C ILE A 300 -0.17 9.90 13.42
#